data_AF-A0ABD6B983-F1
#
_entry.id   AF-A0ABD6B983-F1
#
_cell.length_a   1.000
_cell.length_b   1.000
_cell.length_c   1.000
_cell.angle_alpha   90.00
_cell.angle_beta   90.00
_cell.angle_gamma   90.00
#
_symmetry.space_group_name_H-M   'P 1'
#
loop_
_entity.id
_entity.type
_entity.pdbx_description
1 polymer ?
#
loop_
_entity_poly.entity_id
_entity_poly.type
_entity_poly.pdbx_seq_one_letter_code
_entity_poly.pdbx_strand_id
1 'polypeptide(L)'
;MNDSETALAVRMTEKALHRDVTGKRHMPVEGIVCVVAVHNRGQAKEVLEEMVRNHTAGWARMKPETYHISDEDAAVEFLEENGGNIPFRYNHDVK
;
A
#
# COMPACT_ATOMS: atom_id res chain seq x y z
N MET A 1 -8.60 11.62 2.09
CA MET A 1 -9.05 10.32 2.62
C MET A 1 -9.80 10.52 3.94
N ASN A 2 -10.90 9.81 4.11
CA ASN A 2 -11.58 9.65 5.41
C ASN A 2 -11.00 8.44 6.18
N ASP A 3 -11.39 8.26 7.46
CA ASP A 3 -10.86 7.20 8.33
C ASP A 3 -10.99 5.78 7.74
N SER A 4 -12.09 5.50 7.03
CA SER A 4 -12.30 4.21 6.37
C SER A 4 -11.32 4.00 5.23
N GLU A 5 -11.11 5.03 4.40
CA GLU A 5 -10.15 5.01 3.29
C GLU A 5 -8.72 4.86 3.80
N THR A 6 -8.37 5.56 4.88
CA THR A 6 -7.07 5.41 5.56
C THR A 6 -6.86 3.97 6.03
N ALA A 7 -7.86 3.35 6.65
CA ALA A 7 -7.75 1.96 7.09
C ALA A 7 -7.57 0.96 5.91
N LEU A 8 -8.21 1.22 4.77
CA LEU A 8 -7.98 0.42 3.56
C LEU A 8 -6.57 0.63 3.00
N ALA A 9 -6.13 1.89 2.93
CA ALA A 9 -4.80 2.27 2.46
C ALA A 9 -3.70 1.61 3.30
N VAL A 10 -3.80 1.67 4.64
CA VAL A 10 -2.88 1.00 5.57
C VAL A 10 -2.79 -0.49 5.26
N ARG A 11 -3.92 -1.22 5.19
CA ARG A 11 -3.92 -2.66 4.92
C ARG A 11 -3.28 -3.02 3.57
N MET A 12 -3.52 -2.22 2.53
CA MET A 12 -2.93 -2.44 1.21
C MET A 12 -1.42 -2.20 1.23
N THR A 13 -0.95 -1.13 1.88
CA THR A 13 0.48 -0.81 2.03
C THR A 13 1.20 -1.88 2.85
N GLU A 14 0.66 -2.30 4.00
CA GLU A 14 1.18 -3.42 4.79
C GLU A 14 1.34 -4.69 3.95
N LYS A 15 0.27 -5.04 3.21
CA LYS A 15 0.25 -6.22 2.34
C LYS A 15 1.35 -6.15 1.29
N ALA A 16 1.56 -4.99 0.69
CA ALA A 16 2.56 -4.77 -0.34
C ALA A 16 3.98 -4.92 0.23
N LEU A 17 4.28 -4.27 1.35
CA LEU A 17 5.60 -4.40 2.01
C LEU A 17 5.86 -5.83 2.49
N HIS A 18 4.88 -6.50 3.13
CA HIS A 18 5.02 -7.90 3.54
C HIS A 18 5.25 -8.88 2.39
N ARG A 19 4.92 -8.48 1.16
CA ARG A 19 5.09 -9.28 -0.06
C ARG A 19 6.22 -8.77 -0.94
N ASP A 20 7.04 -7.84 -0.44
CA ASP A 20 8.09 -7.13 -1.18
C ASP A 20 7.59 -6.60 -2.53
N VAL A 21 6.35 -6.09 -2.61
CA VAL A 21 5.79 -5.49 -3.84
C VAL A 21 6.35 -4.08 -4.00
N THR A 22 7.68 -4.02 -4.12
CA THR A 22 8.47 -2.79 -4.20
C THR A 22 9.43 -2.85 -5.38
N GLY A 23 9.89 -1.69 -5.86
CA GLY A 23 10.91 -1.60 -6.90
C GLY A 23 10.53 -2.35 -8.19
N LYS A 24 11.22 -3.46 -8.51
CA LYS A 24 10.93 -4.27 -9.72
C LYS A 24 9.76 -5.25 -9.54
N ARG A 25 9.36 -5.55 -8.30
CA ARG A 25 8.28 -6.50 -8.01
C ARG A 25 6.97 -5.75 -7.91
N HIS A 26 5.99 -6.22 -8.67
CA HIS A 26 4.70 -5.57 -8.82
C HIS A 26 3.57 -6.61 -8.74
N MET A 27 2.37 -6.17 -8.39
CA MET A 27 1.23 -7.06 -8.19
C MET A 27 -0.03 -6.51 -8.89
N PRO A 28 -0.86 -7.37 -9.48
CA PRO A 28 -2.17 -6.96 -9.96
C PRO A 28 -3.04 -6.40 -8.83
N VAL A 29 -3.96 -5.49 -9.16
CA VAL A 29 -4.86 -4.84 -8.19
C VAL A 29 -5.58 -5.86 -7.31
N GLU A 30 -6.09 -6.94 -7.89
CA GLU A 30 -6.78 -8.01 -7.17
C GLU A 30 -5.89 -8.67 -6.12
N GLY A 31 -4.58 -8.81 -6.39
CA GLY A 31 -3.62 -9.34 -5.44
C GLY A 31 -3.37 -8.41 -4.24
N ILE A 32 -3.52 -7.10 -4.45
CA ILE A 32 -3.37 -6.09 -3.41
C ILE A 32 -4.65 -5.98 -2.58
N VAL A 33 -5.79 -5.73 -3.25
CA VAL A 33 -7.09 -5.50 -2.57
C VAL A 33 -7.68 -6.77 -1.94
N CYS A 34 -7.13 -7.97 -2.21
CA CYS A 34 -7.60 -9.19 -1.56
C CYS A 34 -7.43 -9.20 -0.03
N VAL A 35 -6.60 -8.31 0.52
CA VAL A 35 -6.41 -8.12 1.97
C VAL A 35 -7.62 -7.48 2.66
N VAL A 36 -8.49 -6.81 1.90
CA VAL A 36 -9.69 -6.15 2.43
C VAL A 36 -10.92 -7.06 2.30
N ALA A 37 -11.97 -6.74 3.08
CA ALA A 37 -13.24 -7.44 3.00
C ALA A 37 -13.84 -7.34 1.59
N VAL A 38 -14.50 -8.40 1.11
CA VAL A 38 -15.00 -8.49 -0.27
C VAL A 38 -15.91 -7.31 -0.63
N HIS A 39 -16.79 -6.89 0.29
CA HIS A 39 -17.70 -5.76 0.08
C HIS A 39 -17.00 -4.39 -0.02
N ASN A 40 -15.75 -4.28 0.45
CA ASN A 40 -14.93 -3.06 0.36
C ASN A 40 -13.95 -3.06 -0.82
N ARG A 41 -13.89 -4.13 -1.62
CA ARG A 41 -12.89 -4.22 -2.71
C ARG A 41 -13.08 -3.16 -3.78
N GLY A 42 -14.32 -2.77 -4.09
CA GLY A 42 -14.58 -1.67 -5.02
C GLY A 42 -13.95 -0.37 -4.54
N GLN A 43 -14.23 0.02 -3.30
CA GLN A 43 -13.65 1.19 -2.66
C GLN A 43 -12.12 1.10 -2.54
N ALA A 44 -11.58 -0.07 -2.18
CA ALA A 44 -10.13 -0.25 -2.06
C ALA A 44 -9.38 -0.03 -3.39
N LYS A 45 -10.00 -0.38 -4.52
CA LYS A 45 -9.44 -0.06 -5.85
C LYS A 45 -9.39 1.44 -6.07
N GLU A 46 -10.46 2.15 -5.75
CA GLU A 46 -10.54 3.61 -5.89
C GLU A 46 -9.51 4.31 -4.99
N VAL A 47 -9.37 3.84 -3.75
CA VAL A 47 -8.35 4.34 -2.80
C VAL A 47 -6.94 4.10 -3.34
N LEU A 48 -6.63 2.90 -3.84
CA LEU A 48 -5.31 2.63 -4.41
C LEU A 48 -5.00 3.56 -5.59
N GLU A 49 -5.99 3.87 -6.42
CA GLU A 49 -5.84 4.82 -7.52
C GLU A 49 -5.69 6.27 -7.07
N GLU A 50 -6.35 6.66 -5.99
CA GLU A 50 -6.11 7.93 -5.32
C GLU A 50 -4.68 8.02 -4.75
N MET A 51 -4.21 6.96 -4.08
CA MET A 51 -2.86 6.89 -3.53
C MET A 51 -1.80 7.06 -4.63
N VAL A 52 -1.95 6.39 -5.78
CA VAL A 52 -1.04 6.57 -6.92
C VAL A 52 -1.09 8.00 -7.45
N ARG A 53 -2.28 8.58 -7.65
CA ARG A 53 -2.41 9.95 -8.17
C ARG A 53 -1.76 10.98 -7.24
N ASN A 54 -1.91 10.79 -5.94
CA ASN A 54 -1.41 11.69 -4.91
C ASN A 54 0.01 11.32 -4.41
N HIS A 55 0.63 10.28 -4.98
CA HIS A 55 1.91 9.72 -4.51
C HIS A 55 1.92 9.36 -3.01
N THR A 56 0.77 8.98 -2.46
CA THR A 56 0.63 8.58 -1.05
C THR A 56 1.28 7.23 -0.81
N ALA A 57 2.04 7.10 0.28
CA ALA A 57 2.75 5.89 0.69
C ALA A 57 3.67 5.31 -0.42
N GLY A 58 4.17 6.17 -1.31
CA GLY A 58 5.07 5.77 -2.39
C GLY A 58 4.44 4.88 -3.46
N TRP A 59 3.11 4.80 -3.56
CA TRP A 59 2.44 3.97 -4.55
C TRP A 59 2.63 4.50 -5.97
N ALA A 60 2.90 3.58 -6.90
CA ALA A 60 2.98 3.87 -8.31
C ALA A 60 2.30 2.77 -9.14
N ARG A 61 1.88 3.14 -10.35
CA ARG A 61 1.35 2.22 -11.35
C ARG A 61 2.45 1.79 -12.30
N MET A 62 2.69 0.48 -12.40
CA MET A 62 3.69 -0.09 -13.31
C MET A 62 3.09 -0.41 -14.69
N LYS A 63 1.88 -0.96 -14.71
CA LYS A 63 1.09 -1.32 -15.91
C LYS A 63 -0.39 -1.14 -15.60
N PRO A 64 -1.31 -1.20 -16.58
CA PRO A 64 -2.74 -1.23 -16.29
C PRO A 64 -3.05 -2.28 -15.23
N GLU A 65 -3.78 -1.86 -14.18
CA GLU A 65 -4.18 -2.68 -13.04
C GLU A 65 -3.02 -3.37 -12.29
N THR A 66 -1.78 -2.90 -12.43
CA THR A 66 -0.60 -3.47 -11.76
C THR A 66 0.20 -2.38 -11.05
N TYR A 67 0.44 -2.58 -9.76
CA TYR A 67 0.97 -1.55 -8.87
C TYR A 67 2.16 -2.08 -8.06
N HIS A 68 2.93 -1.13 -7.54
CA HIS A 68 4.02 -1.37 -6.61
C HIS A 68 4.25 -0.13 -5.74
N ILE A 69 5.03 -0.31 -4.69
CA ILE A 69 5.60 0.81 -3.94
C ILE A 69 6.94 1.17 -4.61
N SER A 70 7.01 2.38 -5.18
CA SER A 70 8.23 2.91 -5.79
C SER A 70 9.14 3.62 -4.79
N ASP A 71 8.58 4.05 -3.65
CA ASP A 71 9.28 4.73 -2.56
C ASP A 71 8.98 3.99 -1.25
N GLU A 72 9.95 3.19 -0.78
CA GLU A 72 9.80 2.36 0.42
C GLU A 72 9.76 3.22 1.69
N ASP A 73 10.54 4.31 1.74
CA ASP A 73 10.62 5.20 2.90
C ASP A 73 9.27 5.92 3.10
N ALA A 74 8.67 6.42 2.02
CA ALA A 74 7.33 7.02 2.07
C ALA A 74 6.24 6.02 2.50
N ALA A 75 6.39 4.73 2.16
CA ALA A 75 5.46 3.70 2.60
C ALA A 75 5.60 3.39 4.10
N VAL A 76 6.84 3.37 4.61
CA VAL A 76 7.14 3.18 6.03
C VAL A 76 6.60 4.36 6.84
N GLU A 77 6.91 5.60 6.45
CA GLU A 77 6.42 6.82 7.10
C GLU A 77 4.89 6.85 7.15
N PHE A 78 4.23 6.52 6.03
CA PHE A 78 2.77 6.43 5.99
C PHE A 78 2.21 5.41 7.00
N LEU A 79 2.85 4.25 7.17
CA LEU A 79 2.40 3.26 8.16
C LEU A 79 2.66 3.74 9.60
N GLU A 80 3.78 4.39 9.87
CA GLU A 80 4.09 4.95 11.20
C GLU A 80 3.04 5.99 11.62
N GLU A 81 2.73 6.94 10.74
CA GLU A 81 1.76 8.01 11.00
C GLU A 81 0.33 7.50 11.20
N ASN A 82 -0.01 6.36 10.59
CA ASN A 82 -1.37 5.81 10.58
C ASN A 82 -1.51 4.54 11.43
N GLY A 83 -0.50 4.19 12.24
CA GLY A 83 -0.54 3.05 13.17
C GLY A 83 -0.57 1.67 12.49
N GLY A 84 0.00 1.56 11.30
CA GLY A 84 0.14 0.32 10.55
C GLY A 84 1.34 -0.53 10.99
N ASN A 85 1.37 -1.77 10.54
CA ASN A 85 2.43 -2.74 10.85
C ASN A 85 3.54 -2.72 9.79
N ILE A 86 4.75 -2.34 10.20
CA ILE A 86 5.94 -2.29 9.34
C ILE A 86 6.65 -3.65 9.43
N PRO A 87 6.89 -4.34 8.30
CA PRO A 87 7.63 -5.61 8.35
C PRO A 87 9.07 -5.36 8.83
N PHE A 88 9.62 -6.29 9.64
CA PHE A 88 10.94 -6.15 10.28
C PHE A 88 12.08 -5.71 9.34
N ARG A 89 12.05 -6.16 8.08
CA ARG A 89 13.03 -5.80 7.05
C ARG A 89 13.10 -4.29 6.77
N TYR A 90 11.98 -3.59 6.93
CA TYR A 90 11.80 -2.18 6.65
C TYR A 90 11.78 -1.32 7.92
N ASN A 91 12.03 -1.92 9.08
CA ASN A 91 12.00 -1.20 10.35
C ASN A 91 13.39 -0.60 10.60
N HIS A 92 13.53 0.72 10.48
CA HIS A 92 14.82 1.41 10.55
C HIS A 92 15.37 1.55 11.98
N ASP A 93 14.57 1.21 13.01
CA ASP A 93 14.92 1.25 14.43
C ASP A 93 15.77 0.06 14.93
N VAL A 94 16.12 -0.90 14.06
CA VAL A 94 16.98 -2.04 14.41
C VAL A 94 18.35 -1.86 13.75
N LYS A 95 19.23 -1.10 14.39
CA LYS A 95 20.68 -1.11 14.16
C LYS A 95 21.42 -1.63 15.37
#